data_AF-A0A259LPC8-F1
#
_entry.id   AF-A0A259LPC8-F1
#
_cell.length_a   1.000
_cell.length_b   1.000
_cell.length_c   1.000
_cell.angle_alpha   90.00
_cell.angle_beta   90.00
_cell.angle_gamma   90.00
#
_symmetry.space_group_name_H-M   'P 1'
#
loop_
_entity.id
_entity.type
_entity.pdbx_description
1 polymer ?
#
loop_
_entity_poly.entity_id
_entity_poly.type
_entity_poly.pdbx_seq_one_letter_code
_entity_poly.pdbx_strand_id
1 'polypeptide(L)'
;MTAPKTLLLCSCDKSQTFDPALLQAAARAESVVVVDQLCGTEMKTAAEHLSSTNDVLIACGQQAALFERLAEDIAAEINHAAALNSIDIRDRAGWSSANADPKRVHAKQAALMAAAQLPSPMAPAKTIQSNGVCCIVGPTEQAVRMAELVQDELGVTCVVSDAGPIQLPSAAYDVAKGQLMGARGALGNFKLEFARLQTLNPAGRGAPGYGEVKASASSECDVFIDLRGGEPAFPSHEKRNGYFWADPAKTGELERIALVAREMVGEFEKTVYFRLETSLCAHSRANKPGCTRCLDVCPTEAIFSAGDHVQIDSDICAGCGSCAA
;
A
#
# COMPACT_ATOMS: atom_id res chain seq x y z
N MET A 1 -16.25 26.57 -10.91
CA MET A 1 -15.59 27.81 -10.45
C MET A 1 -15.02 27.48 -9.08
N THR A 2 -13.71 27.65 -8.86
CA THR A 2 -13.11 27.43 -7.53
C THR A 2 -13.66 28.46 -6.55
N ALA A 3 -14.02 28.03 -5.34
CA ALA A 3 -14.48 28.94 -4.30
C ALA A 3 -13.40 29.99 -4.01
N PRO A 4 -13.79 31.23 -3.64
CA PRO A 4 -12.84 32.24 -3.21
C PRO A 4 -12.09 31.78 -1.96
N LYS A 5 -10.82 32.16 -1.84
CA LYS A 5 -9.91 31.72 -0.78
C LYS A 5 -9.63 32.83 0.24
N THR A 6 -9.69 32.49 1.51
CA THR A 6 -9.30 33.35 2.64
C THR A 6 -8.00 32.82 3.26
N LEU A 7 -6.98 33.67 3.36
CA LEU A 7 -5.71 33.34 3.99
C LEU A 7 -5.65 33.85 5.44
N LEU A 8 -5.48 32.95 6.40
CA LEU A 8 -5.25 33.30 7.81
C LEU A 8 -3.74 33.23 8.12
N LEU A 9 -3.15 34.37 8.47
CA LEU A 9 -1.75 34.51 8.85
C LEU A 9 -1.62 34.73 10.36
N CYS A 10 -0.79 33.93 11.02
CA CYS A 10 -0.55 34.02 12.45
C CYS A 10 0.91 34.41 12.72
N SER A 11 1.14 35.51 13.44
CA SER A 11 2.48 35.94 13.87
C SER A 11 3.09 35.05 14.97
N CYS A 12 2.29 34.15 15.55
CA CYS A 12 2.65 33.27 16.65
C CYS A 12 3.26 34.07 17.80
N ASP A 13 2.47 35.00 18.34
CA ASP A 13 2.87 35.95 19.38
C ASP A 13 4.07 36.82 18.94
N LYS A 14 4.04 37.28 17.68
CA LYS A 14 5.09 38.11 17.04
C LYS A 14 6.48 37.46 17.02
N SER A 15 6.54 36.14 17.15
CA SER A 15 7.79 35.38 17.08
C SER A 15 8.31 35.18 15.65
N GLN A 16 7.52 35.51 14.63
CA GLN A 16 7.94 35.53 13.23
C GLN A 16 7.46 36.79 12.51
N THR A 17 8.12 37.11 11.39
CA THR A 17 7.68 38.17 10.46
C THR A 17 7.33 37.57 9.11
N PHE A 18 6.44 38.23 8.39
CA PHE A 18 6.04 37.88 7.02
C PHE A 18 5.53 39.12 6.31
N ASP A 19 5.45 39.04 4.98
CA ASP A 19 4.81 40.05 4.13
C ASP A 19 3.40 39.56 3.73
N PRO A 20 2.32 40.14 4.29
CA PRO A 20 0.95 39.70 4.00
C PRO A 20 0.57 39.82 2.53
N ALA A 21 1.03 40.87 1.83
CA ALA A 21 0.69 41.08 0.42
C ALA A 21 1.37 40.04 -0.47
N LEU A 22 2.63 39.73 -0.17
CA LEU A 22 3.37 38.67 -0.88
C LEU A 22 2.71 37.30 -0.67
N LEU A 23 2.33 36.97 0.57
CA LEU A 23 1.69 35.69 0.89
C LEU A 23 0.28 35.58 0.33
N GLN A 24 -0.51 36.67 0.33
CA GLN A 24 -1.82 36.71 -0.31
C GLN A 24 -1.71 36.40 -1.81
N ALA A 25 -0.76 37.03 -2.50
CA ALA A 25 -0.50 36.77 -3.91
C ALA A 25 -0.06 35.32 -4.17
N ALA A 26 0.84 34.77 -3.33
CA ALA A 26 1.31 33.39 -3.44
C ALA A 26 0.21 32.35 -3.17
N ALA A 27 -0.69 32.63 -2.23
CA ALA A 27 -1.85 31.80 -1.91
C ALA A 27 -2.98 31.89 -2.94
N ARG A 28 -2.94 32.90 -3.83
CA ARG A 28 -4.07 33.28 -4.69
C ARG A 28 -5.35 33.51 -3.88
N ALA A 29 -5.20 34.12 -2.71
CA ALA A 29 -6.29 34.41 -1.79
C ALA A 29 -6.94 35.76 -2.12
N GLU A 30 -8.26 35.83 -2.03
CA GLU A 30 -9.03 37.06 -2.24
C GLU A 30 -8.92 37.98 -1.01
N SER A 31 -8.88 37.39 0.17
CA SER A 31 -8.74 38.10 1.44
C SER A 31 -7.60 37.51 2.28
N VAL A 32 -7.00 38.36 3.10
CA VAL A 32 -5.97 37.99 4.08
C VAL A 32 -6.35 38.56 5.44
N VAL A 33 -6.25 37.73 6.47
CA VAL A 33 -6.49 38.12 7.86
C VAL A 33 -5.23 37.82 8.65
N VAL A 34 -4.72 38.83 9.36
CA VAL A 34 -3.50 38.72 10.16
C VAL A 34 -3.87 38.79 11.63
N VAL A 35 -3.42 37.81 12.39
CA VAL A 35 -3.62 37.68 13.83
C VAL A 35 -2.31 37.33 14.53
N ASP A 36 -2.26 37.48 15.85
CA ASP A 36 -1.07 37.17 16.63
C ASP A 36 -1.11 35.76 17.25
N GLN A 37 -2.29 35.31 17.72
CA GLN A 37 -2.48 34.04 18.41
C GLN A 37 -3.73 33.30 17.89
N LEU A 38 -3.72 32.88 16.62
CA LEU A 38 -4.84 32.17 15.98
C LEU A 38 -5.29 30.90 16.71
N CYS A 39 -4.34 30.13 17.26
CA CYS A 39 -4.61 28.90 18.02
C CYS A 39 -4.85 29.15 19.52
N GLY A 40 -4.82 30.41 19.94
CA GLY A 40 -4.95 30.82 21.34
C GLY A 40 -6.15 31.74 21.52
N THR A 41 -5.88 33.00 21.87
CA THR A 41 -6.92 33.98 22.20
C THR A 41 -7.81 34.37 21.02
N GLU A 42 -7.34 34.21 19.78
CA GLU A 42 -8.03 34.62 18.55
C GLU A 42 -8.68 33.44 17.80
N MET A 43 -8.91 32.31 18.48
CA MET A 43 -9.50 31.10 17.88
C MET A 43 -10.91 31.32 17.29
N LYS A 44 -11.64 32.32 17.79
CA LYS A 44 -12.95 32.72 17.23
C LYS A 44 -12.83 33.15 15.77
N THR A 45 -11.76 33.82 15.39
CA THR A 45 -11.52 34.24 14.00
C THR A 45 -11.32 33.03 13.08
N ALA A 46 -10.64 31.97 13.56
CA ALA A 46 -10.54 30.72 12.81
C ALA A 46 -11.93 30.09 12.61
N ALA A 47 -12.73 30.01 13.68
CA ALA A 47 -14.07 29.47 13.62
C ALA A 47 -15.00 30.25 12.68
N GLU A 48 -14.97 31.58 12.72
CA GLU A 48 -15.77 32.45 11.84
C GLU A 48 -15.50 32.18 10.36
N HIS A 49 -14.23 32.04 9.98
CA HIS A 49 -13.84 31.76 8.59
C HIS A 49 -14.11 30.30 8.19
N LEU A 50 -13.93 29.35 9.10
CA LEU A 50 -14.27 27.94 8.86
C LEU A 50 -15.79 27.73 8.69
N SER A 51 -16.62 28.54 9.34
CA SER A 51 -18.08 28.53 9.13
C SER A 51 -18.53 29.21 7.83
N SER A 52 -17.61 29.83 7.07
CA SER A 52 -17.93 30.55 5.83
C SER A 52 -17.94 29.64 4.60
N THR A 53 -18.37 30.16 3.45
CA THR A 53 -18.35 29.41 2.16
C THR A 53 -17.01 29.47 1.43
N ASN A 54 -16.06 30.27 1.92
CA ASN A 54 -14.77 30.46 1.28
C ASN A 54 -13.80 29.37 1.70
N ASP A 55 -12.97 28.88 0.79
CA ASP A 55 -11.87 27.99 1.14
C ASP A 55 -10.92 28.71 2.12
N VAL A 56 -10.48 28.01 3.17
CA VAL A 56 -9.62 28.59 4.21
C VAL A 56 -8.22 27.99 4.11
N LEU A 57 -7.22 28.86 4.01
CA LEU A 57 -5.81 28.48 4.08
C LEU A 57 -5.20 29.08 5.34
N ILE A 58 -4.71 28.23 6.24
CA ILE A 58 -4.09 28.66 7.49
C ILE A 58 -2.57 28.51 7.39
N ALA A 59 -1.83 29.60 7.54
CA ALA A 59 -0.37 29.61 7.50
C ALA A 59 0.24 29.23 8.86
N CYS A 60 -0.20 28.09 9.41
CA CYS A 60 0.33 27.48 10.63
C CYS A 60 0.21 25.96 10.49
N GLY A 61 1.35 25.27 10.35
CA GLY A 61 1.35 23.79 10.27
C GLY A 61 1.35 23.14 11.66
N GLN A 62 1.82 23.83 12.70
CA GLN A 62 1.99 23.23 14.03
C GLN A 62 0.68 22.96 14.74
N GLN A 63 -0.38 23.67 14.37
CA GLN A 63 -1.70 23.53 14.95
C GLN A 63 -2.73 23.05 13.91
N ALA A 64 -2.27 22.41 12.82
CA ALA A 64 -3.15 21.87 11.77
C ALA A 64 -4.25 20.97 12.36
N ALA A 65 -3.87 19.97 13.16
CA ALA A 65 -4.81 19.06 13.82
C ALA A 65 -5.81 19.75 14.76
N LEU A 66 -5.45 20.90 15.34
CA LEU A 66 -6.39 21.69 16.15
C LEU A 66 -7.46 22.34 15.27
N PHE A 67 -7.07 22.92 14.14
CA PHE A 67 -7.99 23.55 13.21
C PHE A 67 -8.86 22.54 12.45
N GLU A 68 -8.32 21.35 12.17
CA GLU A 68 -9.09 20.22 11.61
C GLU A 68 -10.19 19.79 12.58
N ARG A 69 -9.88 19.56 13.86
CA ARG A 69 -10.90 19.27 14.88
C ARG A 69 -11.93 20.39 15.01
N LEU A 70 -11.49 21.65 14.99
CA LEU A 70 -12.40 22.79 15.02
C LEU A 70 -13.35 22.78 13.81
N ALA A 71 -12.85 22.45 12.61
CA ALA A 71 -13.69 22.32 11.42
C ALA A 71 -14.68 21.15 11.52
N GLU A 72 -14.27 20.02 12.10
CA GLU A 72 -15.16 18.87 12.39
C GLU A 72 -16.27 19.26 13.38
N ASP A 73 -15.93 19.94 14.47
CA ASP A 73 -16.91 20.42 15.46
C ASP A 73 -17.92 21.38 14.82
N ILE A 74 -17.44 22.34 14.01
CA ILE A 74 -18.30 23.27 13.25
C ILE A 74 -19.20 22.50 12.27
N ALA A 75 -18.64 21.55 11.52
CA ALA A 75 -19.42 20.74 10.59
C ALA A 75 -20.52 19.94 11.32
N ALA A 76 -20.25 19.43 12.52
CA ALA A 76 -21.24 18.74 13.33
C ALA A 76 -22.36 19.67 13.83
N GLU A 77 -22.06 20.94 14.13
CA GLU A 77 -23.03 21.92 14.63
C GLU A 77 -23.92 22.51 13.53
N ILE A 78 -23.33 22.90 12.39
CA ILE A 78 -24.02 23.66 11.34
C ILE A 78 -24.14 22.92 10.00
N ASN A 79 -23.76 21.64 9.92
CA ASN A 79 -23.73 20.82 8.70
C ASN A 79 -22.91 21.42 7.56
N HIS A 80 -21.91 22.22 7.90
CA HIS A 80 -21.05 22.90 6.94
C HIS A 80 -19.71 23.24 7.57
N ALA A 81 -18.62 23.06 6.82
CA ALA A 81 -17.33 23.64 7.13
C ALA A 81 -16.60 23.96 5.82
N ALA A 82 -15.89 25.07 5.79
CA ALA A 82 -15.04 25.45 4.68
C ALA A 82 -13.95 24.39 4.43
N ALA A 83 -13.56 24.22 3.16
CA ALA A 83 -12.39 23.40 2.83
C ALA A 83 -11.15 24.04 3.46
N LEU A 84 -10.54 23.32 4.40
CA LEU A 84 -9.37 23.77 5.15
C LEU A 84 -8.10 23.17 4.56
N ASN A 85 -7.10 24.02 4.32
CA ASN A 85 -5.72 23.61 4.12
C ASN A 85 -4.80 24.34 5.12
N SER A 86 -3.73 23.69 5.52
CA SER A 86 -2.72 24.30 6.39
C SER A 86 -1.32 24.19 5.78
N ILE A 87 -0.46 25.18 6.06
CA ILE A 87 0.93 25.17 5.62
C ILE A 87 1.85 25.74 6.69
N ASP A 88 2.94 25.04 6.97
CA ASP A 88 3.98 25.53 7.87
C ASP A 88 4.88 26.55 7.16
N ILE A 89 4.70 27.83 7.51
CA ILE A 89 5.60 28.92 7.13
C ILE A 89 6.51 29.38 8.28
N ARG A 90 6.30 28.87 9.50
CA ARG A 90 7.00 29.29 10.71
C ARG A 90 8.28 28.50 10.89
N ASP A 91 8.20 27.20 11.14
CA ASP A 91 9.40 26.40 11.44
C ASP A 91 10.21 26.16 10.17
N ARG A 92 9.54 26.05 9.02
CA ARG A 92 10.20 25.93 7.71
C ARG A 92 10.83 27.24 7.21
N ALA A 93 10.45 28.41 7.72
CA ALA A 93 11.00 29.68 7.25
C ALA A 93 11.03 30.80 8.32
N GLY A 94 9.90 31.17 8.92
CA GLY A 94 9.77 32.31 9.84
C GLY A 94 10.70 32.30 11.06
N TRP A 95 10.98 31.15 11.66
CA TRP A 95 11.97 30.95 12.73
C TRP A 95 13.37 30.69 12.16
N SER A 96 13.80 31.55 11.25
CA SER A 96 15.19 31.60 10.80
C SER A 96 16.09 32.28 11.85
N SER A 97 17.41 32.14 11.71
CA SER A 97 18.38 32.83 12.58
C SER A 97 18.13 34.35 12.61
N ALA A 98 18.39 35.01 13.74
CA ALA A 98 18.19 36.46 13.90
C ALA A 98 18.90 37.35 12.86
N ASN A 99 19.99 36.85 12.26
CA ASN A 99 20.75 37.55 11.22
C ASN A 99 20.30 37.23 9.78
N ALA A 100 19.24 36.44 9.61
CA ALA A 100 18.72 36.09 8.30
C ALA A 100 18.16 37.33 7.60
N ASP A 101 18.46 37.48 6.30
CA ASP A 101 17.89 38.53 5.47
C ASP A 101 16.35 38.38 5.42
N PRO A 102 15.56 39.34 5.94
CA PRO A 102 14.11 39.25 5.96
C PRO A 102 13.50 39.02 4.57
N LYS A 103 14.11 39.59 3.51
CA LYS A 103 13.62 39.41 2.14
C LYS A 103 13.71 37.95 1.70
N ARG A 104 14.76 37.23 2.11
CA ARG A 104 14.92 35.80 1.81
C ARG A 104 13.95 34.94 2.62
N VAL A 105 13.69 35.30 3.87
CA VAL A 105 12.69 34.62 4.72
C VAL A 105 11.30 34.75 4.09
N HIS A 106 10.88 35.98 3.75
CA HIS A 106 9.57 36.23 3.13
C HIS A 106 9.44 35.54 1.76
N ALA A 107 10.50 35.57 0.94
CA ALA A 107 10.51 34.84 -0.33
C ALA A 107 10.36 33.33 -0.14
N LYS A 108 10.99 32.74 0.89
CA LYS A 108 10.83 31.32 1.22
C LYS A 108 9.41 31.01 1.70
N GLN A 109 8.82 31.84 2.57
CA GLN A 109 7.43 31.67 3.01
C GLN A 109 6.45 31.73 1.82
N ALA A 110 6.66 32.65 0.88
CA ALA A 110 5.86 32.75 -0.34
C ALA A 110 6.06 31.53 -1.26
N ALA A 111 7.28 31.02 -1.40
CA ALA A 111 7.54 29.80 -2.15
C ALA A 111 6.86 28.57 -1.53
N LEU A 112 6.88 28.45 -0.20
CA LEU A 112 6.17 27.40 0.54
C LEU A 112 4.65 27.49 0.33
N MET A 113 4.11 28.71 0.39
CA MET A 113 2.70 28.99 0.13
C MET A 113 2.30 28.59 -1.29
N ALA A 114 3.08 28.99 -2.30
CA ALA A 114 2.82 28.64 -3.70
C ALA A 114 2.95 27.13 -3.96
N ALA A 115 3.94 26.47 -3.32
CA ALA A 115 4.10 25.02 -3.42
C ALA A 115 2.90 24.25 -2.83
N ALA A 116 2.31 24.75 -1.75
CA ALA A 116 1.10 24.18 -1.15
C ALA A 116 -0.14 24.30 -2.04
N GLN A 117 -0.11 25.16 -3.07
CA GLN A 117 -1.20 25.27 -4.07
C GLN A 117 -1.03 24.28 -5.23
N LEU A 118 0.11 23.58 -5.33
CA LEU A 118 0.30 22.58 -6.37
C LEU A 118 -0.59 21.37 -6.06
N PRO A 119 -1.19 20.74 -7.09
CA PRO A 119 -1.94 19.52 -6.89
C PRO A 119 -1.00 18.47 -6.26
N SER A 120 -1.51 17.76 -5.27
CA SER A 120 -0.80 16.62 -4.69
C SER A 120 -0.45 15.63 -5.80
N PRO A 121 0.80 15.12 -5.86
CA PRO A 121 1.15 14.11 -6.83
C PRO A 121 0.27 12.88 -6.59
N MET A 122 -0.60 12.56 -7.55
CA MET A 122 -1.34 11.30 -7.52
C MET A 122 -0.38 10.19 -7.89
N ALA A 123 -0.12 9.29 -6.95
CA ALA A 123 0.57 8.06 -7.27
C ALA A 123 -0.39 7.22 -8.14
N PRO A 124 0.03 6.76 -9.34
CA PRO A 124 -0.83 5.92 -10.15
C PRO A 124 -1.15 4.66 -9.34
N ALA A 125 -2.41 4.27 -9.31
CA ALA A 125 -2.86 3.09 -8.60
C ALA A 125 -3.63 2.17 -9.55
N LYS A 126 -3.65 0.89 -9.23
CA LYS A 126 -4.44 -0.12 -9.94
C LYS A 126 -5.30 -0.90 -8.95
N THR A 127 -6.40 -1.40 -9.46
CA THR A 127 -7.27 -2.32 -8.72
C THR A 127 -6.74 -3.75 -8.81
N ILE A 128 -6.75 -4.47 -7.71
CA ILE A 128 -6.58 -5.93 -7.60
C ILE A 128 -7.90 -6.51 -7.10
N GLN A 129 -8.34 -7.60 -7.72
CA GLN A 129 -9.55 -8.32 -7.33
C GLN A 129 -9.15 -9.68 -6.76
N SER A 130 -9.76 -10.08 -5.65
CA SER A 130 -9.61 -11.40 -5.03
C SER A 130 -10.99 -11.97 -4.71
N ASN A 131 -11.27 -13.17 -5.20
CA ASN A 131 -12.50 -13.90 -4.90
C ASN A 131 -12.34 -14.84 -3.68
N GLY A 132 -11.19 -14.77 -2.99
CA GLY A 132 -10.91 -15.61 -1.82
C GLY A 132 -10.55 -17.05 -2.16
N VAL A 133 -10.18 -17.38 -3.40
CA VAL A 133 -9.70 -18.72 -3.74
C VAL A 133 -8.31 -18.91 -3.13
N CYS A 134 -8.15 -19.88 -2.23
CA CYS A 134 -6.93 -20.08 -1.46
C CYS A 134 -6.32 -21.46 -1.71
N CYS A 135 -5.02 -21.50 -2.00
CA CYS A 135 -4.25 -22.74 -2.02
C CYS A 135 -3.31 -22.79 -0.83
N ILE A 136 -3.36 -23.88 -0.07
CA ILE A 136 -2.46 -24.16 1.07
C ILE A 136 -1.55 -25.32 0.69
N VAL A 137 -0.23 -25.18 0.88
CA VAL A 137 0.74 -26.24 0.56
C VAL A 137 1.60 -26.55 1.78
N GLY A 138 1.68 -27.81 2.22
CA GLY A 138 2.52 -28.18 3.37
C GLY A 138 2.28 -29.60 3.89
N PRO A 139 2.80 -29.93 5.08
CA PRO A 139 2.50 -31.20 5.74
C PRO A 139 1.01 -31.31 6.10
N THR A 140 0.47 -32.53 6.13
CA THR A 140 -0.98 -32.78 6.23
C THR A 140 -1.62 -32.12 7.45
N GLU A 141 -1.02 -32.28 8.63
CA GLU A 141 -1.57 -31.77 9.89
C GLU A 141 -1.69 -30.24 9.89
N GLN A 142 -0.62 -29.53 9.49
CA GLN A 142 -0.59 -28.07 9.48
C GLN A 142 -1.45 -27.48 8.36
N ALA A 143 -1.48 -28.12 7.18
CA ALA A 143 -2.33 -27.68 6.08
C ALA A 143 -3.82 -27.80 6.44
N VAL A 144 -4.24 -28.92 7.03
CA VAL A 144 -5.62 -29.13 7.51
C VAL A 144 -5.97 -28.13 8.60
N ARG A 145 -5.08 -27.95 9.59
CA ARG A 145 -5.30 -26.96 10.66
C ARG A 145 -5.46 -25.54 10.12
N MET A 146 -4.62 -25.15 9.14
CA MET A 146 -4.75 -23.84 8.49
C MET A 146 -6.07 -23.73 7.72
N ALA A 147 -6.48 -24.78 7.00
CA ALA A 147 -7.76 -24.80 6.30
C ALA A 147 -8.92 -24.55 7.26
N GLU A 148 -8.94 -25.21 8.42
CA GLU A 148 -9.97 -25.03 9.44
C GLU A 148 -10.05 -23.58 9.95
N LEU A 149 -8.92 -22.87 10.02
CA LEU A 149 -8.86 -21.49 10.47
C LEU A 149 -9.40 -20.48 9.44
N VAL A 150 -9.36 -20.81 8.14
CA VAL A 150 -9.66 -19.86 7.05
C VAL A 150 -10.85 -20.24 6.16
N GLN A 151 -11.37 -21.47 6.29
CA GLN A 151 -12.47 -22.02 5.47
C GLN A 151 -13.78 -21.21 5.49
N ASP A 152 -14.01 -20.39 6.51
CA ASP A 152 -15.24 -19.60 6.62
C ASP A 152 -15.27 -18.41 5.65
N GLU A 153 -14.10 -17.90 5.24
CA GLU A 153 -13.97 -16.74 4.34
C GLU A 153 -13.35 -17.09 2.98
N LEU A 154 -12.53 -18.15 2.94
CA LEU A 154 -11.75 -18.54 1.75
C LEU A 154 -12.25 -19.87 1.17
N GLY A 155 -12.25 -19.96 -0.16
CA GLY A 155 -12.43 -21.22 -0.88
C GLY A 155 -11.12 -22.01 -0.89
N VAL A 156 -10.97 -22.98 0.02
CA VAL A 156 -9.68 -23.60 0.32
C VAL A 156 -9.43 -24.90 -0.45
N THR A 157 -8.23 -25.04 -1.01
CA THR A 157 -7.66 -26.30 -1.47
C THR A 157 -6.30 -26.55 -0.79
N CYS A 158 -6.19 -27.67 -0.09
CA CYS A 158 -4.95 -28.12 0.54
C CYS A 158 -4.19 -29.09 -0.38
N VAL A 159 -2.93 -28.80 -0.66
CA VAL A 159 -2.00 -29.72 -1.34
C VAL A 159 -0.96 -30.20 -0.33
N VAL A 160 -1.12 -31.44 0.12
CA VAL A 160 -0.26 -32.04 1.14
C VAL A 160 0.96 -32.72 0.52
N SER A 161 2.13 -32.58 1.16
CA SER A 161 3.40 -33.09 0.65
C SER A 161 3.87 -34.42 1.26
N ASP A 162 3.22 -34.87 2.34
CA ASP A 162 3.63 -36.03 3.14
C ASP A 162 2.65 -37.21 3.04
N ALA A 163 2.86 -38.24 3.86
CA ALA A 163 2.01 -39.42 3.98
C ALA A 163 1.13 -39.35 5.24
N GLY A 164 0.76 -38.13 5.66
CA GLY A 164 -0.09 -37.89 6.82
C GLY A 164 -1.47 -38.57 6.69
N PRO A 165 -2.22 -38.64 7.80
CA PRO A 165 -3.48 -39.37 7.82
C PRO A 165 -4.46 -38.78 6.81
N ILE A 166 -5.01 -39.66 5.96
CA ILE A 166 -6.05 -39.29 5.03
C ILE A 166 -7.37 -39.27 5.80
N GLN A 167 -7.76 -38.09 6.27
CA GLN A 167 -9.10 -37.85 6.81
C GLN A 167 -10.02 -37.45 5.66
N LEU A 168 -11.29 -37.89 5.72
CA LEU A 168 -12.29 -37.36 4.80
C LEU A 168 -12.37 -35.85 5.04
N PRO A 169 -12.12 -35.03 4.01
CA PRO A 169 -12.13 -33.59 4.16
C PRO A 169 -13.52 -33.12 4.60
N SER A 170 -13.54 -32.03 5.36
CA SER A 170 -14.75 -31.26 5.59
C SER A 170 -15.39 -30.90 4.25
N ALA A 171 -16.71 -30.71 4.21
CA ALA A 171 -17.38 -30.15 3.03
C ALA A 171 -16.88 -28.73 2.67
N ALA A 172 -16.07 -28.11 3.53
CA ALA A 172 -15.60 -26.73 3.40
C ALA A 172 -14.22 -26.58 2.72
N TYR A 173 -13.47 -27.66 2.47
CA TYR A 173 -12.19 -27.57 1.75
C TYR A 173 -11.83 -28.86 1.03
N ASP A 174 -11.06 -28.74 -0.05
CA ASP A 174 -10.55 -29.88 -0.81
C ASP A 174 -9.14 -30.29 -0.37
N VAL A 175 -8.81 -31.58 -0.49
CA VAL A 175 -7.47 -32.10 -0.21
C VAL A 175 -6.93 -32.86 -1.43
N ALA A 176 -5.72 -32.53 -1.83
CA ALA A 176 -4.93 -33.23 -2.82
C ALA A 176 -3.52 -33.51 -2.27
N LYS A 177 -2.84 -34.49 -2.84
CA LYS A 177 -1.43 -34.76 -2.57
C LYS A 177 -0.60 -34.36 -3.78
N GLY A 178 0.52 -33.69 -3.57
CA GLY A 178 1.38 -33.27 -4.68
C GLY A 178 2.67 -32.60 -4.22
N GLN A 179 3.50 -32.25 -5.19
CA GLN A 179 4.76 -31.54 -4.95
C GLN A 179 4.76 -30.23 -5.71
N LEU A 180 4.90 -29.10 -5.02
CA LEU A 180 5.05 -27.79 -5.65
C LEU A 180 6.38 -27.72 -6.41
N MET A 181 6.31 -27.41 -7.70
CA MET A 181 7.45 -27.28 -8.60
C MET A 181 7.80 -25.81 -8.86
N GLY A 182 6.81 -24.94 -8.89
CA GLY A 182 6.99 -23.51 -9.14
C GLY A 182 5.75 -22.71 -8.76
N ALA A 183 5.97 -21.43 -8.48
CA ALA A 183 4.91 -20.47 -8.21
C ALA A 183 5.25 -19.14 -8.85
N ARG A 184 4.25 -18.46 -9.41
CA ARG A 184 4.38 -17.10 -9.94
C ARG A 184 3.13 -16.28 -9.67
N GLY A 185 3.25 -14.96 -9.73
CA GLY A 185 2.15 -14.02 -9.54
C GLY A 185 2.15 -13.33 -8.19
N ALA A 186 0.98 -12.84 -7.80
CA ALA A 186 0.69 -12.14 -6.56
C ALA A 186 -0.83 -12.25 -6.26
N LEU A 187 -1.30 -11.60 -5.20
CA LEU A 187 -2.71 -11.54 -4.79
C LEU A 187 -3.67 -11.43 -5.99
N GLY A 188 -4.64 -12.35 -6.07
CA GLY A 188 -5.65 -12.41 -7.12
C GLY A 188 -5.21 -13.10 -8.43
N ASN A 189 -3.94 -13.51 -8.55
CA ASN A 189 -3.42 -14.11 -9.78
C ASN A 189 -2.17 -14.98 -9.52
N PHE A 190 -2.20 -15.83 -8.48
CA PHE A 190 -1.16 -16.84 -8.32
C PHE A 190 -1.38 -17.98 -9.31
N LYS A 191 -0.28 -18.45 -9.90
CA LYS A 191 -0.23 -19.67 -10.71
C LYS A 191 0.78 -20.61 -10.09
N LEU A 192 0.30 -21.77 -9.66
CA LEU A 192 1.07 -22.80 -8.97
C LEU A 192 1.21 -24.01 -9.89
N GLU A 193 2.42 -24.55 -9.98
CA GLU A 193 2.75 -25.74 -10.76
C GLU A 193 3.08 -26.89 -9.83
N PHE A 194 2.44 -28.04 -10.05
CA PHE A 194 2.58 -29.23 -9.22
C PHE A 194 3.03 -30.43 -10.05
N ALA A 195 3.85 -31.28 -9.44
CA ALA A 195 4.17 -32.62 -9.93
C ALA A 195 3.51 -33.68 -9.07
N ARG A 196 3.24 -34.84 -9.68
CA ARG A 196 2.68 -36.04 -9.02
C ARG A 196 1.38 -35.73 -8.25
N LEU A 197 0.52 -34.89 -8.81
CA LEU A 197 -0.72 -34.48 -8.16
C LEU A 197 -1.71 -35.64 -8.14
N GLN A 198 -2.28 -35.94 -6.98
CA GLN A 198 -3.34 -36.91 -6.78
C GLN A 198 -4.48 -36.25 -6.01
N THR A 199 -5.68 -36.26 -6.56
CA THR A 199 -6.87 -35.82 -5.83
C THR A 199 -7.30 -36.91 -4.86
N LEU A 200 -7.88 -36.50 -3.73
CA LEU A 200 -8.49 -37.47 -2.84
C LEU A 200 -9.64 -38.20 -3.55
N ASN A 201 -9.67 -39.52 -3.39
CA ASN A 201 -10.77 -40.36 -3.86
C ASN A 201 -11.56 -40.87 -2.64
N PRO A 202 -12.74 -40.29 -2.35
CA PRO A 202 -13.57 -40.73 -1.22
C PRO A 202 -14.33 -42.03 -1.49
N ALA A 203 -14.32 -42.55 -2.72
CA ALA A 203 -15.08 -43.73 -3.09
C ALA A 203 -14.35 -45.04 -2.73
N GLY A 204 -15.12 -46.07 -2.36
CA GLY A 204 -14.63 -47.43 -2.14
C GLY A 204 -15.05 -48.03 -0.79
N ARG A 205 -14.74 -49.31 -0.58
CA ARG A 205 -14.81 -49.96 0.74
C ARG A 205 -13.42 -49.92 1.37
N GLY A 206 -13.28 -49.23 2.50
CA GLY A 206 -12.02 -49.13 3.25
C GLY A 206 -11.65 -47.70 3.61
N ALA A 207 -10.39 -47.49 4.00
CA ALA A 207 -9.85 -46.15 4.25
C ALA A 207 -9.81 -45.33 2.95
N PRO A 208 -10.05 -44.01 3.00
CA PRO A 208 -9.94 -43.15 1.83
C PRO A 208 -8.53 -43.21 1.24
N GLY A 209 -8.44 -43.12 -0.08
CA GLY A 209 -7.18 -43.20 -0.81
C GLY A 209 -7.02 -42.04 -1.78
N TYR A 210 -5.82 -41.93 -2.35
CA TYR A 210 -5.56 -41.00 -3.45
C TYR A 210 -5.88 -41.65 -4.79
N GLY A 211 -6.39 -40.86 -5.74
CA GLY A 211 -6.64 -41.29 -7.10
C GLY A 211 -5.37 -41.45 -7.94
N GLU A 212 -5.55 -41.45 -9.26
CA GLU A 212 -4.44 -41.55 -10.22
C GLU A 212 -3.44 -40.40 -10.09
N VAL A 213 -2.16 -40.72 -10.30
CA VAL A 213 -1.06 -39.75 -10.27
C VAL A 213 -1.03 -38.97 -11.59
N LYS A 214 -1.27 -37.67 -11.52
CA LYS A 214 -1.01 -36.75 -12.63
C LYS A 214 0.44 -36.29 -12.57
N ALA A 215 1.18 -36.54 -13.65
CA ALA A 215 2.60 -36.19 -13.71
C ALA A 215 2.85 -34.68 -13.52
N SER A 216 2.01 -33.84 -14.12
CA SER A 216 2.01 -32.39 -13.96
C SER A 216 0.58 -31.85 -13.83
N ALA A 217 0.43 -30.75 -13.11
CA ALA A 217 -0.82 -30.01 -12.96
C ALA A 217 -0.53 -28.53 -12.68
N SER A 218 -1.45 -27.65 -13.08
CA SER A 218 -1.44 -26.23 -12.73
C SER A 218 -2.68 -25.88 -11.92
N SER A 219 -2.53 -25.00 -10.94
CA SER A 219 -3.63 -24.41 -10.17
C SER A 219 -3.53 -22.89 -10.18
N GLU A 220 -4.67 -22.21 -10.19
CA GLU A 220 -4.75 -20.77 -10.03
C GLU A 220 -5.49 -20.45 -8.72
N CYS A 221 -4.99 -19.47 -7.98
CA CYS A 221 -5.61 -19.02 -6.73
C CYS A 221 -5.33 -17.55 -6.48
N ASP A 222 -6.16 -16.93 -5.64
CA ASP A 222 -6.01 -15.54 -5.26
C ASP A 222 -5.02 -15.39 -4.10
N VAL A 223 -5.06 -16.34 -3.17
CA VAL A 223 -4.22 -16.38 -1.95
C VAL A 223 -3.42 -17.67 -1.93
N PHE A 224 -2.13 -17.58 -1.60
CA PHE A 224 -1.25 -18.75 -1.48
C PHE A 224 -0.60 -18.80 -0.08
N ILE A 225 -0.89 -19.86 0.67
CA ILE A 225 -0.29 -20.13 1.97
C ILE A 225 0.71 -21.30 1.84
N ASP A 226 1.98 -21.01 2.03
CA ASP A 226 3.10 -21.96 1.98
C ASP A 226 3.56 -22.34 3.39
N LEU A 227 3.24 -23.57 3.78
CA LEU A 227 3.60 -24.19 5.05
C LEU A 227 4.63 -25.31 4.86
N ARG A 228 5.34 -25.36 3.73
CA ARG A 228 6.30 -26.44 3.42
C ARG A 228 7.48 -26.50 4.40
N GLY A 229 7.79 -25.41 5.10
CA GLY A 229 8.89 -25.32 6.08
C GLY A 229 10.30 -25.28 5.49
N GLY A 230 10.44 -25.40 4.17
CA GLY A 230 11.68 -25.10 3.45
C GLY A 230 11.73 -23.64 3.00
N GLU A 231 12.64 -23.35 2.06
CA GLU A 231 12.73 -22.02 1.44
C GLU A 231 11.37 -21.55 0.88
N PRO A 232 10.98 -20.29 1.12
CA PRO A 232 9.77 -19.72 0.55
C PRO A 232 9.74 -19.85 -0.97
N ALA A 233 8.54 -20.02 -1.54
CA ALA A 233 8.35 -20.10 -2.98
C ALA A 233 8.75 -18.81 -3.74
N PHE A 234 8.89 -17.69 -3.03
CA PHE A 234 9.26 -16.40 -3.59
C PHE A 234 10.38 -15.73 -2.78
N PRO A 235 11.34 -15.05 -3.44
CA PRO A 235 12.29 -14.20 -2.74
C PRO A 235 11.59 -12.98 -2.13
N SER A 236 12.14 -12.46 -1.03
CA SER A 236 11.56 -11.34 -0.27
C SER A 236 10.07 -11.53 0.00
N HIS A 237 9.69 -12.74 0.39
CA HIS A 237 8.30 -13.17 0.44
C HIS A 237 7.38 -12.27 1.25
N GLU A 238 7.88 -11.61 2.30
CA GLU A 238 7.13 -10.67 3.13
C GLU A 238 6.54 -9.49 2.32
N LYS A 239 7.09 -9.22 1.13
CA LYS A 239 6.63 -8.16 0.21
C LYS A 239 5.67 -8.67 -0.87
N ARG A 240 5.34 -9.96 -0.86
CA ARG A 240 4.46 -10.60 -1.84
C ARG A 240 3.02 -10.56 -1.33
N ASN A 241 2.25 -9.57 -1.78
CA ASN A 241 0.83 -9.48 -1.44
C ASN A 241 0.11 -10.80 -1.73
N GLY A 242 -0.71 -11.28 -0.80
CA GLY A 242 -1.49 -12.52 -0.92
C GLY A 242 -0.69 -13.81 -0.77
N TYR A 243 0.63 -13.74 -0.57
CA TYR A 243 1.46 -14.90 -0.26
C TYR A 243 1.86 -14.88 1.21
N PHE A 244 1.66 -16.01 1.88
CA PHE A 244 2.01 -16.20 3.27
C PHE A 244 2.92 -17.41 3.39
N TRP A 245 4.06 -17.24 4.04
CA TRP A 245 4.96 -18.35 4.34
C TRP A 245 5.10 -18.50 5.83
N ALA A 246 5.05 -19.74 6.32
CA ALA A 246 5.41 -20.08 7.68
C ALA A 246 6.19 -21.38 7.75
N ASP A 247 7.08 -21.42 8.73
CA ASP A 247 7.69 -22.66 9.19
C ASP A 247 6.64 -23.44 10.01
N PRO A 248 6.20 -24.63 9.57
CA PRO A 248 5.18 -25.43 10.24
C PRO A 248 5.60 -25.89 11.65
N ALA A 249 6.90 -25.83 11.99
CA ALA A 249 7.40 -26.17 13.32
C ALA A 249 7.28 -25.02 14.34
N LYS A 250 7.02 -23.78 13.88
CA LYS A 250 6.90 -22.62 14.77
C LYS A 250 5.47 -22.43 15.24
N THR A 251 5.30 -22.34 16.56
CA THR A 251 3.98 -22.14 17.19
C THR A 251 3.45 -20.72 16.97
N GLY A 252 2.16 -20.59 16.66
CA GLY A 252 1.45 -19.31 16.57
C GLY A 252 1.50 -18.63 15.20
N GLU A 253 2.36 -19.08 14.28
CA GLU A 253 2.44 -18.49 12.93
C GLU A 253 1.19 -18.77 12.10
N LEU A 254 0.57 -19.95 12.26
CA LEU A 254 -0.64 -20.31 11.51
C LEU A 254 -1.80 -19.37 11.86
N GLU A 255 -2.04 -19.11 13.15
CA GLU A 255 -3.10 -18.23 13.63
C GLU A 255 -2.88 -16.79 13.19
N ARG A 256 -1.62 -16.32 13.26
CA ARG A 256 -1.24 -14.98 12.80
C ARG A 256 -1.50 -14.82 11.29
N ILE A 257 -1.11 -15.81 10.50
CA ILE A 257 -1.34 -15.81 9.05
C ILE A 257 -2.83 -15.89 8.74
N ALA A 258 -3.58 -16.77 9.42
CA ALA A 258 -5.00 -16.95 9.18
C ALA A 258 -5.80 -15.65 9.37
N LEU A 259 -5.48 -14.88 10.41
CA LEU A 259 -6.13 -13.59 10.67
C LEU A 259 -6.02 -12.65 9.46
N VAL A 260 -4.83 -12.55 8.88
CA VAL A 260 -4.57 -11.64 7.75
C VAL A 260 -5.06 -12.22 6.42
N ALA A 261 -4.91 -13.53 6.21
CA ALA A 261 -5.30 -14.20 4.97
C ALA A 261 -6.82 -14.13 4.73
N ARG A 262 -7.62 -14.21 5.80
CA ARG A 262 -9.09 -14.07 5.74
C ARG A 262 -9.55 -12.71 5.23
N GLU A 263 -8.76 -11.66 5.44
CA GLU A 263 -9.07 -10.31 4.98
C GLU A 263 -8.65 -10.07 3.52
N MET A 264 -8.05 -11.06 2.85
CA MET A 264 -7.59 -10.95 1.46
C MET A 264 -8.69 -11.24 0.44
N VAL A 265 -9.94 -10.84 0.72
CA VAL A 265 -11.11 -11.02 -0.15
C VAL A 265 -11.70 -9.67 -0.53
N GLY A 266 -12.00 -9.48 -1.82
CA GLY A 266 -12.62 -8.27 -2.34
C GLY A 266 -11.68 -7.45 -3.22
N GLU A 267 -11.91 -6.13 -3.22
CA GLU A 267 -11.23 -5.18 -4.08
C GLU A 267 -10.16 -4.39 -3.32
N PHE A 268 -8.94 -4.40 -3.84
CA PHE A 268 -7.79 -3.72 -3.25
C PHE A 268 -7.21 -2.69 -4.21
N GLU A 269 -6.78 -1.55 -3.67
CA GLU A 269 -6.00 -0.57 -4.43
C GLU A 269 -4.50 -0.79 -4.18
N LYS A 270 -3.74 -0.93 -5.27
CA LYS A 270 -2.28 -1.06 -5.24
C LYS A 270 -1.62 0.09 -6.00
N THR A 271 -0.73 0.80 -5.33
CA THR A 271 0.12 1.81 -5.97
C THR A 271 1.07 1.18 -6.99
N VAL A 272 1.22 1.83 -8.14
CA VAL A 272 2.20 1.53 -9.19
C VAL A 272 3.44 2.40 -8.96
N TYR A 273 4.51 1.78 -8.49
CA TYR A 273 5.71 2.49 -8.01
C TYR A 273 6.73 2.88 -9.10
N PHE A 274 6.40 2.71 -10.38
CA PHE A 274 7.35 2.91 -11.46
C PHE A 274 6.70 3.56 -12.67
N ARG A 275 7.54 4.26 -13.43
CA ARG A 275 7.26 4.68 -14.81
C ARG A 275 8.44 4.23 -15.66
N LEU A 276 8.19 3.26 -16.54
CA LEU A 276 9.20 2.76 -17.46
C LEU A 276 9.00 3.40 -18.83
N GLU A 277 10.01 4.13 -19.30
CA GLU A 277 10.07 4.61 -20.69
C GLU A 277 10.92 3.65 -21.51
N THR A 278 10.28 2.78 -22.28
CA THR A 278 10.96 1.72 -23.05
C THR A 278 11.96 2.28 -24.06
N SER A 279 11.72 3.49 -24.59
CA SER A 279 12.65 4.21 -25.48
C SER A 279 13.99 4.57 -24.82
N LEU A 280 14.02 4.70 -23.48
CA LEU A 280 15.22 4.96 -22.69
C LEU A 280 15.87 3.66 -22.18
N CYS A 281 15.20 2.52 -22.32
CA CYS A 281 15.73 1.25 -21.89
C CYS A 281 16.87 0.79 -22.80
N ALA A 282 18.02 0.45 -22.20
CA ALA A 282 19.19 -0.06 -22.92
C ALA A 282 19.31 -1.60 -22.86
N HIS A 283 18.35 -2.29 -22.23
CA HIS A 283 18.34 -3.74 -22.08
C HIS A 283 18.42 -4.44 -23.44
N SER A 284 19.34 -5.40 -23.62
CA SER A 284 19.55 -6.17 -24.85
C SER A 284 20.01 -5.35 -26.09
N ARG A 285 19.46 -4.15 -26.33
CA ARG A 285 19.79 -3.29 -27.48
C ARG A 285 21.21 -2.73 -27.45
N ALA A 286 21.71 -2.35 -26.28
CA ALA A 286 23.02 -1.71 -26.17
C ALA A 286 24.16 -2.71 -25.98
N ASN A 287 23.87 -3.97 -25.60
CA ASN A 287 24.84 -4.98 -25.16
C ASN A 287 25.92 -4.44 -24.20
N LYS A 288 25.56 -3.43 -23.39
CA LYS A 288 26.47 -2.84 -22.42
C LYS A 288 26.43 -3.60 -21.11
N PRO A 289 27.58 -3.80 -20.44
CA PRO A 289 27.61 -4.25 -19.05
C PRO A 289 26.73 -3.35 -18.18
N GLY A 290 25.85 -3.95 -17.38
CA GLY A 290 24.92 -3.22 -16.49
C GLY A 290 23.51 -3.00 -17.03
N CYS A 291 23.23 -3.32 -18.30
CA CYS A 291 21.86 -3.28 -18.87
C CYS A 291 20.92 -4.39 -18.34
N THR A 292 21.38 -5.18 -17.37
CA THR A 292 20.60 -6.15 -16.59
C THR A 292 20.54 -5.78 -15.11
N ARG A 293 21.22 -4.71 -14.66
CA ARG A 293 21.35 -4.39 -13.22
C ARG A 293 19.99 -4.28 -12.53
N CYS A 294 18.98 -3.71 -13.20
CA CYS A 294 17.63 -3.63 -12.64
C CYS A 294 17.00 -5.02 -12.38
N LEU A 295 17.27 -6.01 -13.25
CA LEU A 295 16.85 -7.40 -13.06
C LEU A 295 17.57 -7.98 -11.84
N ASP A 296 18.90 -7.83 -11.82
CA ASP A 296 19.77 -8.45 -10.81
C ASP A 296 19.51 -7.90 -9.39
N VAL A 297 19.14 -6.63 -9.26
CA VAL A 297 18.88 -5.98 -7.96
C VAL A 297 17.42 -6.03 -7.52
N CYS A 298 16.50 -6.57 -8.33
CA CYS A 298 15.09 -6.59 -7.96
C CYS A 298 14.82 -7.69 -6.92
N PRO A 299 14.53 -7.35 -5.66
CA PRO A 299 14.46 -8.35 -4.59
C PRO A 299 13.19 -9.22 -4.65
N THR A 300 12.18 -8.78 -5.39
CA THR A 300 10.91 -9.51 -5.60
C THR A 300 10.83 -10.15 -6.99
N GLU A 301 11.88 -10.04 -7.81
CA GLU A 301 11.87 -10.54 -9.19
C GLU A 301 10.67 -10.00 -10.02
N ALA A 302 10.27 -8.76 -9.76
CA ALA A 302 9.19 -8.09 -10.49
C ALA A 302 9.58 -7.76 -11.94
N ILE A 303 10.88 -7.71 -12.24
CA ILE A 303 11.43 -7.22 -13.50
C ILE A 303 11.90 -8.42 -14.33
N PHE A 304 11.50 -8.47 -15.59
CA PHE A 304 11.88 -9.53 -16.51
C PHE A 304 12.19 -8.98 -17.91
N SER A 305 12.98 -9.73 -18.67
CA SER A 305 13.31 -9.37 -20.05
C SER A 305 12.10 -9.52 -20.97
N ALA A 306 11.84 -8.50 -21.78
CA ALA A 306 10.76 -8.44 -22.77
C ALA A 306 11.33 -8.04 -24.14
N GLY A 307 12.30 -8.81 -24.65
CA GLY A 307 12.96 -8.54 -25.92
C GLY A 307 14.07 -7.48 -25.79
N ASP A 308 13.84 -6.30 -26.36
CA ASP A 308 14.79 -5.17 -26.38
C ASP A 308 14.58 -4.15 -25.24
N HIS A 309 13.71 -4.48 -24.31
CA HIS A 309 13.44 -3.73 -23.09
C HIS A 309 13.13 -4.71 -21.94
N VAL A 310 13.03 -4.17 -20.73
CA VAL A 310 12.48 -4.92 -19.58
C VAL A 310 10.98 -4.64 -19.44
N GLN A 311 10.25 -5.56 -18.82
CA GLN A 311 8.93 -5.27 -18.24
C GLN A 311 9.02 -5.37 -16.72
N ILE A 312 8.14 -4.63 -16.05
CA ILE A 312 7.97 -4.68 -14.60
C ILE A 312 6.53 -5.09 -14.33
N ASP A 313 6.35 -6.20 -13.63
CA ASP A 313 5.04 -6.65 -13.18
C ASP A 313 4.57 -5.77 -12.00
N SER A 314 3.49 -5.02 -12.23
CA SER A 314 2.90 -4.15 -11.21
C SER A 314 2.30 -4.91 -10.04
N ASP A 315 1.86 -6.15 -10.24
CA ASP A 315 1.28 -6.97 -9.19
C ASP A 315 2.36 -7.51 -8.25
N ILE A 316 3.58 -7.69 -8.76
CA ILE A 316 4.74 -8.16 -8.00
C ILE A 316 5.57 -7.03 -7.41
N CYS A 317 5.66 -5.88 -8.09
CA CYS A 317 6.48 -4.76 -7.64
C CYS A 317 6.05 -4.28 -6.24
N ALA A 318 7.00 -4.19 -5.32
CA ALA A 318 6.79 -3.77 -3.94
C ALA A 318 7.31 -2.36 -3.63
N GLY A 319 7.71 -1.59 -4.64
CA GLY A 319 8.08 -0.19 -4.46
C GLY A 319 9.39 0.06 -3.68
N CYS A 320 10.27 -0.92 -3.58
CA CYS A 320 11.51 -0.80 -2.80
C CYS A 320 12.57 0.16 -3.40
N GLY A 321 12.44 0.56 -4.66
CA GLY A 321 13.33 1.53 -5.30
C GLY A 321 14.73 1.04 -5.68
N SER A 322 15.12 -0.20 -5.36
CA SER A 322 16.48 -0.72 -5.61
C SER A 322 16.92 -0.68 -7.08
N CYS A 323 15.98 -0.79 -8.02
CA CYS A 323 16.27 -0.72 -9.45
C CYS A 323 16.52 0.70 -9.98
N ALA A 324 16.22 1.74 -9.19
CA ALA A 324 16.42 3.15 -9.53
C ALA A 324 17.55 3.82 -8.71
N ALA A 325 18.17 3.08 -7.78
CA ALA A 325 19.25 3.54 -6.90
C ALA A 325 20.65 3.45 -7.53
#